data_AF-A0A960SH78-F1
#
_entry.id   AF-A0A960SH78-F1
#
_cell.length_a   1.000
_cell.length_b   1.000
_cell.length_c   1.000
_cell.angle_alpha   90.00
_cell.angle_beta   90.00
_cell.angle_gamma   90.00
#
_symmetry.space_group_name_H-M   'P 1'
#
loop_
_entity.id
_entity.type
_entity.pdbx_description
1 polymer ?
#
loop_
_entity_poly.entity_id
_entity_poly.type
_entity_poly.pdbx_seq_one_letter_code
_entity_poly.pdbx_strand_id
1 'polypeptide(L)' 'GPQQRLNIGLVGDMIKLEWPAYPDFNYLLRFNDGLDSGNWVPIGSPEVGDGSIKTYQVSVGDITIPRFWSLLVEENQ' A
#
# COMPACT_ATOMS: atom_id res chain seq x y z
N GLY A 1 -1.44 -19.08 -7.20
CA GLY A 1 -2.03 -17.79 -7.62
C GLY A 1 -0.93 -16.85 -8.06
N PRO A 2 -1.27 -15.73 -8.74
CA PRO A 2 -0.31 -14.67 -9.03
C PRO A 2 0.31 -14.15 -7.73
N GLN A 3 1.58 -13.77 -7.77
CA GLN A 3 2.27 -13.28 -6.58
C GLN A 3 1.92 -11.80 -6.36
N GLN A 4 1.12 -11.49 -5.33
CA GLN A 4 1.01 -10.10 -4.89
C GLN A 4 2.35 -9.63 -4.35
N ARG A 5 2.82 -8.51 -4.87
CA ARG A 5 3.99 -7.79 -4.36
C ARG A 5 3.66 -6.31 -4.29
N LEU A 6 3.95 -5.71 -3.13
CA LEU A 6 4.03 -4.26 -2.99
C LEU A 6 5.45 -3.84 -3.38
N ASN A 7 5.58 -3.13 -4.48
CA ASN A 7 6.83 -2.54 -4.92
C ASN A 7 6.99 -1.18 -4.26
N ILE A 8 8.21 -0.89 -3.79
CA ILE A 8 8.56 0.37 -3.12
C ILE A 8 9.73 0.97 -3.87
N GLY A 9 9.60 2.24 -4.28
CA GLY A 9 10.65 2.99 -4.96
C GLY A 9 10.68 4.44 -4.53
N LEU A 10 11.78 5.13 -4.88
CA LEU A 10 11.91 6.57 -4.72
C LEU A 10 11.82 7.24 -6.08
N VAL A 11 11.06 8.33 -6.18
CA VAL A 11 10.94 9.18 -7.36
C VAL A 11 11.11 10.63 -6.91
N GLY A 12 12.33 11.15 -7.01
CA GLY A 12 12.70 12.41 -6.37
C GLY A 12 12.50 12.31 -4.86
N ASP A 13 11.80 13.29 -4.29
CA ASP A 13 11.47 13.36 -2.86
C ASP A 13 10.19 12.59 -2.50
N MET A 14 9.70 11.71 -3.37
CA MET A 14 8.50 10.91 -3.14
C MET A 14 8.85 9.44 -2.95
N ILE A 15 8.20 8.79 -1.98
CA ILE A 15 8.07 7.34 -1.97
C ILE A 15 6.90 6.97 -2.89
N LYS A 16 7.16 6.06 -3.83
CA LYS A 16 6.15 5.48 -4.72
C LYS A 16 5.92 4.02 -4.33
N LEU A 17 4.66 3.69 -4.06
CA LEU A 17 4.19 2.34 -3.76
C LEU A 17 3.35 1.85 -4.93
N GLU A 18 3.64 0.68 -5.46
CA GLU A 18 2.94 0.12 -6.61
C GLU A 18 2.61 -1.36 -6.44
N TRP A 19 1.42 -1.76 -6.84
CA TRP A 19 1.03 -3.17 -6.83
C TRP A 19 0.09 -3.50 -7.99
N PRO A 20 0.17 -4.71 -8.56
CA PRO A 20 -0.84 -5.19 -9.49
C PRO A 20 -2.15 -5.47 -8.73
N ALA A 21 -3.25 -4.89 -9.22
CA ALA A 21 -4.58 -5.11 -8.67
C ALA A 21 -5.36 -6.06 -9.57
N TYR A 22 -5.35 -7.35 -9.24
CA TYR A 22 -6.02 -8.39 -9.98
C TYR A 22 -7.53 -8.36 -9.74
N PRO A 23 -8.35 -8.61 -10.78
CA PRO A 23 -9.77 -8.89 -10.60
C PRO A 23 -9.97 -10.01 -9.56
N ASP A 24 -11.10 -9.99 -8.87
CA ASP A 24 -11.47 -10.95 -7.81
C ASP A 24 -10.78 -10.73 -6.45
N PHE A 25 -10.02 -9.65 -6.28
CA PHE A 25 -9.44 -9.28 -4.99
C PHE A 25 -9.79 -7.84 -4.59
N ASN A 26 -9.88 -7.60 -3.28
CA ASN A 26 -9.91 -6.29 -2.66
C ASN A 26 -8.54 -5.96 -2.06
N TYR A 27 -8.18 -4.68 -2.12
CA TYR A 27 -6.88 -4.17 -1.72
C TYR A 27 -7.04 -3.03 -0.73
N LEU A 28 -6.31 -3.08 0.38
CA LEU A 28 -6.23 -1.98 1.33
C LEU A 28 -4.78 -1.72 1.69
N LEU A 29 -4.26 -0.57 1.24
CA LEU A 29 -2.94 -0.11 1.64
C LEU A 29 -3.01 0.38 3.09
N ARG A 30 -2.01 0.01 3.89
CA ARG A 30 -1.91 0.39 5.30
C ARG A 30 -0.49 0.78 5.64
N PHE A 31 -0.33 1.67 6.61
CA PHE A 31 0.97 1.99 7.18
C PHE A 31 1.01 1.76 8.69
N ASN A 32 2.20 1.54 9.22
CA ASN A 32 2.50 1.56 10.64
C ASN A 32 3.70 2.47 10.85
N ASP A 33 3.67 3.32 11.87
CA ASP A 33 4.71 4.31 12.12
C ASP A 33 5.78 3.85 13.13
N GLY A 34 5.70 2.60 13.56
CA GLY A 34 6.61 1.99 14.53
C GLY A 34 6.54 2.59 15.95
N LEU A 35 5.70 3.60 16.18
CA LEU A 35 5.54 4.27 17.47
C LEU A 35 4.37 3.68 18.24
N ASP A 36 3.26 3.43 17.55
CA ASP A 36 2.08 2.80 18.13
C ASP A 36 2.13 1.28 17.96
N SER A 37 2.30 0.58 19.09
CA SER A 37 2.20 -0.88 19.39
C SER A 37 1.75 -1.87 18.29
N GLY A 38 2.29 -1.78 17.07
CA GLY A 38 1.93 -2.62 15.92
C GLY A 38 0.60 -2.29 15.22
N ASN A 39 -0.02 -1.13 15.46
CA ASN A 39 -1.30 -0.77 14.83
C ASN A 39 -1.13 -0.38 13.37
N TRP A 40 -1.81 -1.09 12.46
CA TRP A 40 -1.83 -0.75 11.03
C TRP A 40 -2.98 0.20 10.72
N VAL A 41 -2.65 1.38 10.20
CA VAL A 41 -3.60 2.43 9.84
C VAL A 41 -3.95 2.33 8.35
N PRO A 42 -5.24 2.24 7.98
CA PRO A 42 -5.66 2.20 6.59
C PRO A 42 -5.43 3.52 5.87
N ILE A 43 -5.02 3.42 4.61
CA ILE A 43 -4.84 4.53 3.70
C ILE A 43 -6.00 4.49 2.72
N GLY A 44 -6.99 5.33 2.99
CA GLY A 44 -8.23 5.35 2.21
C GLY A 44 -9.13 4.16 2.49
N SER A 45 -10.03 3.88 1.54
CA SER A 45 -10.97 2.76 1.59
C SER A 45 -10.44 1.57 0.79
N PRO A 46 -10.89 0.34 1.06
CA PRO A 46 -10.57 -0.81 0.21
C PRO A 46 -10.99 -0.57 -1.24
N GLU A 47 -10.15 -0.98 -2.17
CA GLU A 47 -10.40 -0.88 -3.61
C GLU A 47 -10.52 -2.28 -4.23
N VAL A 48 -11.53 -2.46 -5.09
CA VAL A 48 -11.67 -3.68 -5.91
C VAL A 48 -10.60 -3.66 -7.01
N GLY A 49 -9.95 -4.80 -7.24
CA GLY A 49 -8.99 -4.95 -8.32
C GLY A 49 -9.64 -4.87 -9.70
N ASP A 50 -9.04 -4.06 -10.56
CA ASP A 50 -9.55 -3.70 -11.89
C ASP A 50 -8.63 -4.19 -13.03
N GLY A 51 -7.61 -4.98 -12.71
CA GLY A 51 -6.59 -5.45 -13.65
C GLY A 51 -5.46 -4.46 -13.92
N SER A 52 -5.45 -3.29 -13.28
CA SER A 52 -4.43 -2.26 -13.48
C SER A 52 -3.31 -2.32 -12.43
N ILE A 53 -2.26 -1.50 -12.64
CA ILE A 53 -1.28 -1.20 -11.59
C ILE A 53 -1.79 -0.02 -10.78
N LYS A 54 -1.99 -0.23 -9.47
CA LYS A 54 -2.31 0.85 -8.53
C LYS A 54 -1.03 1.50 -8.06
N THR A 55 -1.09 2.81 -7.82
CA THR A 55 0.03 3.62 -7.36
C THR A 55 -0.42 4.50 -6.21
N TYR A 56 0.37 4.55 -5.14
CA TYR A 56 0.27 5.54 -4.08
C TYR A 56 1.59 6.29 -3.94
N GLN A 57 1.52 7.60 -3.72
CA GLN A 57 2.70 8.45 -3.56
C GLN A 57 2.59 9.26 -2.26
N VAL A 58 3.70 9.35 -1.54
CA VAL A 58 3.82 10.18 -0.34
C VAL A 58 5.15 10.92 -0.36
N SER A 59 5.15 12.18 0.05
CA SER A 59 6.37 12.97 0.16
C SER A 59 7.23 12.45 1.30
N VAL A 60 8.53 12.31 1.08
CA VAL A 60 9.51 12.00 2.13
C VAL A 60 9.51 13.10 3.19
N GLY A 61 9.26 14.36 2.80
CA GLY A 61 9.13 15.48 3.74
C GLY A 61 7.94 15.35 4.70
N ASP A 62 6.91 14.58 4.33
CA ASP A 62 5.75 14.30 5.20
C ASP A 62 6.01 13.16 6.20
N ILE A 63 7.20 12.53 6.12
CA ILE A 63 7.60 11.39 6.93
C ILE A 63 8.65 11.86 7.95
N THR A 64 8.17 12.23 9.14
CA THR A 64 9.03 12.67 10.24
C THR A 64 9.53 11.52 11.12
N ILE A 65 8.98 10.31 10.93
CA ILE A 65 9.25 9.10 11.71
C ILE A 65 9.27 7.88 10.77
N PRO A 66 9.96 6.79 11.11
CA PRO A 66 9.97 5.59 10.28
C PRO A 66 8.55 5.10 9.96
N ARG A 67 8.28 4.74 8.70
CA ARG A 67 7.00 4.15 8.29
C ARG A 67 7.21 2.82 7.59
N PHE A 68 6.44 1.84 7.98
CA PHE A 68 6.31 0.53 7.34
C PHE A 68 5.02 0.51 6.53
N TRP A 69 5.06 -0.17 5.38
CA TRP A 69 3.93 -0.23 4.44
C TRP A 69 3.53 -1.67 4.22
N SER A 70 2.22 -1.91 4.17
CA SER A 70 1.66 -3.24 3.91
C SER A 70 0.44 -3.12 3.03
N LEU A 71 0.29 -4.08 2.12
CA LEU A 71 -0.89 -4.26 1.29
C LEU A 71 -1.70 -5.42 1.85
N LEU A 72 -2.89 -5.13 2.40
CA LEU A 72 -3.88 -6.17 2.68
C LEU A 72 -4.52 -6.60 1.37
N VAL A 73 -4.69 -7.90 1.21
CA VAL A 73 -5.32 -8.54 0.07
C VAL A 73 -6.38 -9.48 0.59
N GLU A 74 -7.59 -9.35 0.07
CA GLU A 74 -8.71 -10.24 0.39
C GLU A 74 -9.35 -10.71 -0.92
N GLU A 75 -9.68 -11.99 -1.03
CA GLU A 75 -10.41 -12.53 -2.18
C GLU A 75 -11.89 -12.14 -2.09
N ASN A 76 -12.48 -11.73 -3.22
CA ASN A 76 -13.90 -11.43 -3.32
C ASN A 76 -14.67 -12.75 -3.13
N GLN A 77 -15.56 -12.80 -2.13
CA GLN A 77 -16.46 -13.93 -1.93
C GLN A 77 -17.61 -13.93 -2.92
#